data_AF-A0A2W4Z6C2-F1
#
_entry.id   AF-A0A2W4Z6C2-F1
#
_cell.length_a   1.000
_cell.length_b   1.000
_cell.length_c   1.000
_cell.angle_alpha   90.00
_cell.angle_beta   90.00
_cell.angle_gamma   90.00
#
_symmetry.space_group_name_H-M   'P 1'
#
loop_
_entity.id
_entity.type
_entity.pdbx_description
1 polymer ?
#
loop_
_entity_poly.entity_id
_entity_poly.type
_entity_poly.pdbx_seq_one_letter_code
_entity_poly.pdbx_strand_id
1 'polypeptide(L)'
;MTRQSDVLSGADIDGGKRQRSRDSLVLTAQIRLDRETGLREVRVRNLSAGGLMVELDEDADVGTPVMIKLQGIGEVDGKIAWCTEGRMGIALDSLIDADKVPRPSGSG
;
A
#
# COMPACT_ATOMS: atom_id res chain seq x y z
N MET A 1 -52.46 -25.22 4.99
CA MET A 1 -52.41 -25.09 3.52
C MET A 1 -52.32 -23.62 3.15
N THR A 2 -51.75 -23.29 1.98
CA THR A 2 -51.57 -21.92 1.41
C THR A 2 -50.45 -21.13 2.14
N ARG A 3 -49.22 -21.03 1.57
CA ARG A 3 -48.75 -20.03 0.55
C ARG A 3 -48.94 -18.58 1.07
N GLN A 4 -48.03 -17.61 0.96
CA GLN A 4 -46.81 -17.40 0.16
C GLN A 4 -46.02 -16.22 0.83
N SER A 5 -44.85 -15.67 0.42
CA SER A 5 -43.97 -15.77 -0.76
C SER A 5 -42.48 -15.62 -0.36
N ASP A 6 -41.59 -15.64 -1.35
CA ASP A 6 -40.14 -15.40 -1.33
C ASP A 6 -39.70 -14.03 -0.75
N VAL A 7 -38.53 -14.02 -0.11
CA VAL A 7 -37.69 -12.82 0.06
C VAL A 7 -36.27 -13.10 -0.44
N LEU A 8 -36.00 -12.73 -1.69
CA LEU A 8 -34.64 -12.54 -2.17
C LEU A 8 -34.05 -11.32 -1.46
N SER A 9 -32.94 -11.49 -0.76
CA SER A 9 -32.08 -10.38 -0.36
C SER A 9 -30.69 -10.63 -0.95
N GLY A 10 -30.47 -10.09 -2.14
CA GLY A 10 -29.13 -9.96 -2.67
C GLY A 10 -28.36 -9.03 -1.74
N ALA A 11 -27.34 -9.56 -1.07
CA ALA A 11 -26.30 -8.71 -0.52
C ALA A 11 -25.45 -8.27 -1.71
N ASP A 12 -25.84 -7.16 -2.35
CA ASP A 12 -25.00 -6.45 -3.31
C ASP A 12 -23.64 -6.20 -2.64
N ILE A 13 -22.62 -6.92 -3.10
CA ILE A 13 -21.24 -6.61 -2.73
C ILE A 13 -20.91 -5.33 -3.47
N ASP A 14 -21.23 -4.21 -2.83
CA ASP A 14 -21.05 -2.86 -3.35
C ASP A 14 -19.63 -2.73 -3.89
N GLY A 15 -19.54 -2.68 -5.22
CA GLY A 15 -18.31 -2.46 -5.96
C GLY A 15 -17.83 -1.05 -5.67
N GLY A 16 -17.18 -0.89 -4.52
CA GLY A 16 -16.89 0.39 -3.90
C GLY A 16 -16.16 1.31 -4.87
N LYS A 17 -16.90 2.27 -5.43
CA LYS A 17 -16.40 3.31 -6.35
C LYS A 17 -15.51 4.32 -5.61
N ARG A 18 -14.39 3.85 -5.09
CA ARG A 18 -13.27 4.65 -4.54
C ARG A 18 -12.26 5.04 -5.63
N GLN A 19 -12.54 4.69 -6.89
CA GLN A 19 -11.83 5.18 -8.07
C GLN A 19 -12.21 6.66 -8.33
N ARG A 20 -11.66 7.59 -7.54
CA ARG A 20 -11.69 9.04 -7.83
C ARG A 20 -10.43 9.78 -7.37
N SER A 21 -9.46 9.81 -8.29
CA SER A 21 -8.71 11.03 -8.60
C SER A 21 -7.76 11.59 -7.53
N ARG A 22 -6.99 10.75 -6.81
CA ARG A 22 -5.94 11.23 -5.88
C ARG A 22 -4.58 10.49 -5.90
N ASP A 23 -4.41 9.42 -6.68
CA ASP A 23 -3.16 8.62 -6.72
C ASP A 23 -1.98 9.29 -7.46
N SER A 24 -2.04 10.60 -7.74
CA SER A 24 -1.00 11.35 -8.45
C SER A 24 0.33 11.50 -7.70
N LEU A 25 0.41 11.06 -6.43
CA LEU A 25 1.60 11.16 -5.60
C LEU A 25 2.57 9.98 -5.85
N VAL A 26 3.07 9.90 -7.08
CA VAL A 26 4.15 8.97 -7.45
C VAL A 26 5.45 9.46 -6.84
N LEU A 27 5.75 9.02 -5.62
CA LEU A 27 7.08 9.14 -5.03
C LEU A 27 7.82 7.80 -5.12
N THR A 28 9.13 7.88 -5.31
CA THR A 28 10.01 6.72 -5.46
C THR A 28 10.66 6.41 -4.11
N ALA A 29 10.74 5.12 -3.76
CA ALA A 29 11.46 4.62 -2.60
C ALA A 29 12.34 3.43 -3.01
N GLN A 30 13.28 3.03 -2.15
CA GLN A 30 13.94 1.74 -2.30
C GLN A 30 13.44 0.79 -1.21
N ILE A 31 13.18 -0.47 -1.56
CA ILE A 31 12.78 -1.52 -0.61
C ILE A 31 13.80 -2.65 -0.63
N ARG A 32 13.93 -3.32 0.53
CA ARG A 32 14.63 -4.60 0.69
C ARG A 32 13.68 -5.57 1.39
N LEU A 33 13.48 -6.75 0.81
CA LEU A 33 12.65 -7.81 1.38
C LEU A 33 13.51 -8.74 2.25
N ASP A 34 13.03 -9.09 3.45
CA ASP A 34 13.72 -9.91 4.47
C ASP A 34 15.25 -9.66 4.55
N ARG A 35 16.06 -10.67 4.25
CA ARG A 35 17.52 -10.64 4.25
C ARG A 35 18.12 -10.60 2.84
N GLU A 36 17.33 -10.22 1.83
CA GLU A 36 17.89 -9.95 0.50
C GLU A 36 19.00 -8.90 0.59
N THR A 37 20.01 -9.03 -0.26
CA THR A 37 21.09 -8.04 -0.36
C THR A 37 20.76 -6.91 -1.34
N GLY A 38 19.74 -7.07 -2.18
CA GLY A 38 19.33 -6.11 -3.19
C GLY A 38 18.38 -5.03 -2.65
N LEU A 39 18.65 -3.78 -2.96
CA LEU A 39 17.66 -2.70 -2.88
C LEU A 39 16.95 -2.59 -4.23
N ARG A 40 15.62 -2.61 -4.20
CA ARG A 40 14.74 -2.56 -5.37
C ARG A 40 14.04 -1.21 -5.40
N GLU A 41 14.02 -0.54 -6.55
CA GLU A 41 13.26 0.71 -6.70
C GLU A 41 11.76 0.42 -6.80
N VAL A 42 10.96 1.05 -5.96
CA VAL A 42 9.50 0.87 -5.91
C VAL A 42 8.77 2.19 -5.96
N ARG A 43 7.58 2.13 -6.54
CA ARG A 43 6.66 3.25 -6.67
C ARG A 43 5.70 3.27 -5.50
N VAL A 44 5.87 4.23 -4.61
CA VAL A 44 4.90 4.47 -3.54
C VAL A 44 3.64 5.12 -4.17
N ARG A 45 2.47 4.74 -3.64
CA ARG A 45 1.14 5.23 -4.04
C ARG A 45 0.47 6.07 -2.97
N ASN A 46 0.63 5.66 -1.72
CA ASN A 46 0.25 6.42 -0.55
C ASN A 46 1.32 6.26 0.52
N LEU A 47 1.45 7.29 1.36
CA LEU A 47 2.35 7.32 2.50
C LEU A 47 1.59 7.93 3.67
N SER A 48 1.74 7.33 4.85
CA SER A 48 1.18 7.79 6.11
C SER A 48 2.20 7.59 7.23
N ALA A 49 1.94 8.13 8.41
CA ALA A 49 2.84 7.95 9.54
C ALA A 49 3.07 6.48 9.93
N GLY A 50 2.11 5.57 9.70
CA GLY A 50 2.20 4.16 10.11
C GLY A 50 2.34 3.14 8.97
N GLY A 51 2.43 3.57 7.72
CA GLY A 51 2.40 2.65 6.58
C GLY A 51 2.36 3.30 5.22
N LEU A 52 2.62 2.49 4.20
CA LEU A 52 2.64 2.89 2.79
C LEU A 52 2.10 1.78 1.87
N MET A 53 1.66 2.16 0.69
CA MET A 53 1.34 1.24 -0.42
C MET A 53 2.39 1.39 -1.51
N VAL A 54 2.96 0.28 -1.96
CA VAL A 54 3.91 0.23 -3.09
C VAL A 54 3.36 -0.57 -4.26
N GLU A 55 3.73 -0.18 -5.48
CA GLU A 55 3.70 -1.05 -6.65
C GLU A 55 5.04 -1.81 -6.71
N LEU A 56 4.95 -3.14 -6.64
CA LEU A 56 6.05 -4.08 -6.79
C LEU A 56 5.45 -5.39 -7.33
N ASP A 57 5.87 -5.79 -8.53
CA ASP A 57 5.38 -6.99 -9.22
C ASP A 57 6.24 -8.20 -8.82
N GLU A 58 6.06 -8.65 -7.58
CA GLU A 58 6.82 -9.74 -6.96
C GLU A 58 5.94 -10.52 -5.97
N ASP A 59 6.13 -11.84 -5.90
CA ASP A 59 5.48 -12.68 -4.91
C ASP A 59 6.20 -12.54 -3.56
N ALA A 60 5.53 -11.98 -2.56
CA ALA A 60 6.04 -11.85 -1.21
C ALA A 60 4.94 -12.13 -0.17
N ASP A 61 5.30 -12.84 0.91
CA ASP A 61 4.34 -13.28 1.92
C ASP A 61 3.93 -12.16 2.88
N VAL A 62 2.68 -12.19 3.35
CA VAL A 62 2.21 -11.32 4.43
C VAL A 62 2.95 -11.66 5.72
N GLY A 63 3.46 -10.63 6.39
CA GLY A 63 4.34 -10.75 7.56
C GLY A 63 5.84 -10.72 7.23
N THR A 64 6.23 -10.80 5.95
CA THR A 64 7.64 -10.65 5.54
C THR A 64 8.20 -9.32 6.06
N PRO A 65 9.32 -9.32 6.80
CA PRO A 65 9.95 -8.08 7.26
C PRO A 65 10.57 -7.35 6.06
N VAL A 66 10.52 -6.02 6.09
CA VAL A 66 11.00 -5.17 4.99
C VAL A 66 11.70 -3.94 5.55
N MET A 67 12.71 -3.45 4.83
CA MET A 67 13.30 -2.14 5.07
C MET A 67 13.00 -1.24 3.88
N ILE A 68 12.52 -0.02 4.15
CA ILE A 68 12.14 0.98 3.16
C ILE A 68 13.00 2.22 3.35
N LYS A 69 13.68 2.63 2.29
CA LYS A 69 14.45 3.86 2.21
C LYS A 69 13.61 4.95 1.55
N LEU A 70 13.12 5.87 2.37
CA LEU A 70 12.32 7.02 1.95
C LEU A 70 13.19 8.27 1.88
N GLN A 71 13.15 9.00 0.75
CA GLN A 71 13.84 10.28 0.61
C GLN A 71 13.31 11.28 1.65
N GLY A 72 14.23 11.96 2.37
CA GLY A 72 13.89 12.92 3.43
C GLY A 72 13.63 12.33 4.82
N ILE A 73 13.44 11.01 4.93
CA ILE A 73 13.33 10.30 6.23
C ILE A 73 14.58 9.43 6.50
N GLY A 74 15.03 8.67 5.51
CA GLY A 74 16.06 7.63 5.70
C GLY A 74 15.47 6.23 5.60
N GLU A 75 16.10 5.27 6.29
CA GLU A 75 15.71 3.86 6.30
C GLU A 75 14.75 3.59 7.46
N VAL A 76 13.68 2.84 7.18
CA VAL A 76 12.58 2.56 8.12
C VAL A 76 12.20 1.10 7.98
N ASP A 77 12.13 0.39 9.10
CA ASP A 77 11.72 -1.01 9.14
C ASP A 77 10.19 -1.15 9.21
N GLY A 78 9.69 -2.27 8.69
CA GLY A 78 8.29 -2.63 8.72
C GLY A 78 8.05 -4.06 8.26
N LYS A 79 6.81 -4.37 7.92
CA LYS A 79 6.38 -5.68 7.43
C LYS A 79 5.28 -5.54 6.39
N ILE A 80 5.23 -6.51 5.47
CA ILE A 80 4.11 -6.66 4.54
C ILE A 80 2.84 -6.95 5.34
N ALA A 81 1.84 -6.08 5.22
CA ALA A 81 0.54 -6.20 5.88
C ALA A 81 -0.51 -6.88 4.98
N TRP A 82 -0.37 -6.73 3.65
CA TRP A 82 -1.20 -7.39 2.64
C TRP A 82 -0.52 -7.31 1.26
N CYS A 83 -0.87 -8.24 0.36
CA CYS A 83 -0.49 -8.23 -1.05
C CYS A 83 -1.75 -8.36 -1.93
N THR A 84 -1.80 -7.63 -3.05
CA THR A 84 -2.86 -7.75 -4.06
C THR A 84 -2.37 -7.24 -5.41
N GLU A 85 -2.43 -8.06 -6.46
CA GLU A 85 -2.19 -7.69 -7.87
C GLU A 85 -1.10 -6.63 -8.09
N GLY A 86 0.17 -7.03 -7.94
CA GLY A 86 1.34 -6.15 -8.15
C GLY A 86 1.49 -5.00 -7.15
N ARG A 87 0.72 -5.02 -6.05
CA ARG A 87 0.76 -4.01 -4.98
C ARG A 87 0.89 -4.66 -3.61
N MET A 88 1.64 -4.00 -2.74
CA MET A 88 1.84 -4.41 -1.35
C MET A 88 1.53 -3.26 -0.41
N GLY A 89 0.82 -3.56 0.66
CA GLY A 89 0.67 -2.67 1.81
C GLY A 89 1.73 -3.01 2.84
N ILE A 90 2.45 -2.00 3.32
CA ILE A 90 3.50 -2.13 4.32
C ILE A 90 3.05 -1.38 5.57
N ALA A 91 3.05 -2.08 6.71
CA ALA A 91 2.94 -1.47 8.02
C ALA A 91 4.35 -1.17 8.53
N LEU A 92 4.61 0.07 8.93
CA LEU A 92 5.88 0.47 9.52
C LEU A 92 5.93 0.06 11.00
N ASP A 93 7.09 -0.37 11.47
CA ASP A 93 7.28 -0.76 12.87
C ASP A 93 7.51 0.45 13.80
N SER A 94 7.66 1.64 13.23
CA SER A 94 7.71 2.91 13.96
C SER A 94 7.07 4.03 13.14
N LEU A 95 6.48 5.01 13.85
CA LEU A 95 5.83 6.14 13.19
C LEU A 95 6.84 7.07 12.54
N ILE A 96 6.57 7.46 11.29
CA ILE A 96 7.35 8.42 10.53
C ILE A 96 6.66 9.78 10.42
N ASP A 97 7.46 10.81 10.20
CA ASP A 97 6.99 12.14 9.81
C ASP A 97 6.88 12.21 8.28
N ALA A 98 5.68 11.92 7.76
CA ALA A 98 5.41 11.84 6.33
C ALA A 98 5.57 13.19 5.59
N ASP A 99 5.47 14.33 6.29
CA ASP A 99 5.70 15.65 5.68
C ASP A 99 7.18 15.94 5.40
N LYS A 100 8.10 15.14 5.96
CA LYS A 100 9.53 15.18 5.58
C LYS A 100 9.83 14.54 4.22
N VAL A 101 8.93 13.73 3.68
CA VAL A 101 9.13 13.18 2.33
C VAL A 101 8.83 14.26 1.30
N PRO A 102 9.76 14.55 0.37
CA PRO A 102 9.51 15.51 -0.70
C PRO A 102 8.26 15.09 -1.49
N ARG A 103 7.20 15.90 -1.41
CA ARG A 103 6.05 15.72 -2.31
C ARG A 103 6.55 15.91 -3.74
N PRO A 104 6.26 15.00 -4.70
CA PRO A 104 6.55 15.24 -6.10
C PRO A 104 5.91 16.56 -6.53
N SER A 105 6.73 17.49 -6.98
CA SER A 105 6.29 18.82 -7.44
C SER A 105 5.59 18.69 -8.78
N GLY A 106 4.34 18.25 -8.76
CA GLY A 106 3.44 18.22 -9.91
C GLY A 106 3.07 19.63 -10.34
N SER A 107 3.89 20.21 -11.21
CA SER A 107 3.60 21.48 -11.88
C SER A 107 2.82 21.23 -13.17
N GLY A 108 1.64 21.86 -13.29
CA GLY A 108 0.98 22.20 -14.57
C GLY A 108 0.41 21.06 -15.38
#